data_AF-Q6V4A8-F1
#
_entry.id   AF-Q6V4A8-F1
#
_cell.length_a   1.000
_cell.length_b   1.000
_cell.length_c   1.000
_cell.angle_alpha   90.00
_cell.angle_beta   90.00
_cell.angle_gamma   90.00
#
_symmetry.space_group_name_H-M   'P 1'
#
loop_
_entity.id
_entity.type
_entity.pdbx_description
1 polymer ?
#
loop_
_entity_poly.entity_id
_entity_poly.type
_entity_poly.pdbx_seq_one_letter_code
_entity_poly.pdbx_strand_id
1 'polypeptide(L)'
;MLVVRFRSPWLVAVVVVLLVALVSAGKSRHRSRVNCPTIKLKRQWGGKPSLGLHYQVRPIRYVVIHHTVTGECSGLVKCAEILQNMQAYHQNDLDYNDISYNFLIGSDGIVYE
;
A
#
# COMPACT_ATOMS: atom_id res chain seq x y z
N MET A 1 -56.53 26.67 -1.43
CA MET A 1 -55.67 26.28 -0.31
C MET A 1 -56.25 25.00 0.30
N LEU A 2 -55.92 23.83 -0.24
CA LEU A 2 -56.45 22.54 0.23
C LEU A 2 -55.48 21.97 1.26
N VAL A 3 -55.80 22.16 2.53
CA VAL A 3 -55.00 21.63 3.66
C VAL A 3 -55.31 20.15 3.79
N VAL A 4 -54.38 19.30 3.35
CA VAL A 4 -54.47 17.84 3.50
C VAL A 4 -54.34 17.49 4.98
N ARG A 5 -55.46 17.19 5.64
CA ARG A 5 -55.51 16.85 7.07
C ARG A 5 -55.43 15.33 7.21
N PHE A 6 -54.23 14.81 7.50
CA PHE A 6 -54.00 13.37 7.75
C PHE A 6 -54.74 12.92 9.01
N ARG A 7 -55.82 12.17 8.84
CA ARG A 7 -56.79 11.85 9.90
C ARG A 7 -56.59 10.46 10.53
N SER A 8 -55.55 9.71 10.17
CA SER A 8 -55.26 8.41 10.80
C SER A 8 -53.78 8.28 11.19
N PRO A 9 -53.48 7.85 12.44
CA PRO A 9 -52.11 7.65 12.91
C PRO A 9 -51.41 6.53 12.12
N TRP A 10 -52.18 5.58 11.58
CA TRP A 10 -51.68 4.51 10.72
C TRP A 10 -51.11 5.01 9.40
N LEU A 11 -51.73 6.00 8.76
CA LEU A 11 -51.20 6.59 7.52
C LEU A 11 -49.87 7.32 7.77
N VAL A 12 -49.76 8.03 8.91
CA VAL A 12 -48.51 8.70 9.29
C VAL A 12 -47.42 7.67 9.56
N ALA A 13 -47.72 6.58 10.26
CA ALA A 13 -46.77 5.51 10.53
C ALA A 13 -46.28 4.83 9.24
N VAL A 14 -47.17 4.55 8.29
CA VAL A 14 -46.81 3.95 6.99
C VAL A 14 -45.90 4.88 6.19
N VAL A 15 -46.21 6.18 6.15
CA VAL A 15 -45.37 7.18 5.47
C VAL A 15 -43.99 7.26 6.12
N VAL A 16 -43.90 7.27 7.45
CA VAL A 16 -42.61 7.29 8.16
C VAL A 16 -41.80 6.03 7.87
N VAL A 17 -42.42 4.85 7.88
CA VAL A 17 -41.74 3.58 7.57
C VAL A 17 -41.23 3.55 6.12
N LEU A 18 -42.00 4.04 5.16
CA LEU A 18 -41.58 4.15 3.76
C LEU A 18 -40.40 5.14 3.59
N LEU A 19 -40.43 6.28 4.29
CA LEU A 19 -39.32 7.24 4.27
C LEU A 19 -38.05 6.65 4.89
N VAL A 20 -38.16 5.92 6.00
CA VAL A 20 -37.02 5.24 6.62
C VAL A 20 -36.47 4.15 5.71
N ALA A 21 -37.32 3.37 5.04
CA ALA A 21 -36.91 2.36 4.06
C ALA A 21 -36.18 2.98 2.85
N LEU A 22 -36.65 4.13 2.35
CA LEU A 22 -36.01 4.86 1.25
C LEU A 22 -34.63 5.43 1.65
N VAL A 23 -34.47 5.88 2.90
CA VAL A 23 -33.18 6.41 3.40
C VAL A 23 -32.18 5.27 3.71
N SER A 24 -32.68 4.08 4.06
CA SER A 24 -31.84 2.91 4.39
C SER A 24 -31.50 2.02 3.20
N ALA A 25 -32.14 2.23 2.05
CA ALA A 25 -31.79 1.58 0.78
C ALA A 25 -30.46 2.13 0.21
N GLY A 26 -29.34 1.58 0.69
CA GLY A 26 -28.11 1.52 -0.11
C GLY A 26 -27.07 2.63 0.12
N LYS A 27 -26.56 2.78 1.35
CA LYS A 27 -25.16 3.21 1.48
C LYS A 27 -24.27 2.01 1.16
N SER A 28 -23.89 1.90 -0.12
CA SER A 28 -22.81 1.00 -0.53
C SER A 28 -21.60 1.32 0.34
N ARG A 29 -21.15 0.36 1.16
CA ARG A 29 -19.88 0.47 1.87
C ARG A 29 -18.81 0.52 0.79
N HIS A 30 -18.37 1.73 0.43
CA HIS A 30 -17.24 1.92 -0.45
C HIS A 30 -16.01 1.41 0.30
N ARG A 31 -15.69 0.13 0.14
CA ARG A 31 -14.40 -0.42 0.51
C ARG A 31 -13.42 0.26 -0.43
N SER A 32 -12.67 1.24 0.07
CA SER A 32 -11.54 1.81 -0.67
C SER A 32 -10.70 0.65 -1.17
N ARG A 33 -10.49 0.56 -2.49
CA ARG A 33 -9.50 -0.38 -3.03
C ARG A 33 -8.16 0.10 -2.48
N VAL A 34 -7.54 -0.71 -1.62
CA VAL A 34 -6.15 -0.48 -1.22
C VAL A 34 -5.34 -0.57 -2.52
N ASN A 35 -4.84 0.56 -3.00
CA ASN A 35 -3.95 0.59 -4.14
C ASN A 35 -2.60 0.06 -3.67
N CYS A 36 -2.36 -1.24 -3.88
CA CYS A 36 -1.08 -1.86 -3.58
C CYS A 36 -0.03 -1.36 -4.60
N PRO A 37 1.13 -0.87 -4.15
CA PRO A 37 2.19 -0.48 -5.07
C PRO A 37 2.73 -1.71 -5.81
N THR A 38 3.04 -1.54 -7.10
CA THR A 38 3.73 -2.57 -7.88
C THR A 38 5.21 -2.55 -7.55
N ILE A 39 5.68 -3.54 -6.78
CA ILE A 39 7.08 -3.67 -6.39
C ILE A 39 7.93 -4.06 -7.61
N LYS A 40 9.08 -3.38 -7.78
CA LYS A 40 10.12 -3.77 -8.74
C LYS A 40 10.97 -4.87 -8.12
N LEU A 41 10.76 -6.08 -8.64
CA LEU A 41 11.47 -7.27 -8.19
C LEU A 41 12.96 -7.15 -8.44
N LYS A 42 13.73 -7.91 -7.67
CA LYS A 42 15.21 -7.91 -7.71
C LYS A 42 15.78 -8.02 -9.12
N ARG A 43 15.23 -8.92 -9.92
CA ARG A 43 15.64 -9.15 -11.31
C ARG A 43 15.31 -7.98 -12.24
N GLN A 44 14.29 -7.18 -11.94
CA GLN A 44 13.85 -6.06 -12.78
C GLN A 44 14.76 -4.84 -12.66
N TRP A 45 15.47 -4.67 -11.55
CA TRP A 45 16.50 -3.65 -11.39
C TRP A 45 17.92 -4.19 -11.54
N GLY A 46 18.08 -5.47 -11.92
CA GLY A 46 19.39 -6.07 -12.20
C GLY A 46 20.16 -6.55 -10.97
N GLY A 47 19.47 -6.78 -9.84
CA GLY A 47 20.06 -7.30 -8.62
C GLY A 47 20.53 -8.75 -8.74
N LYS A 48 21.60 -9.07 -8.01
CA LYS A 48 22.15 -10.42 -7.86
C LYS A 48 21.33 -11.25 -6.86
N PRO A 49 21.33 -12.59 -6.94
CA PRO A 49 20.70 -13.41 -5.91
C PRO A 49 21.36 -13.22 -4.54
N SER A 50 20.61 -13.50 -3.48
CA SER A 50 21.16 -13.58 -2.12
C SER A 50 22.12 -14.77 -2.00
N LEU A 51 23.19 -14.59 -1.21
CA LEU A 51 24.18 -15.62 -0.91
C LEU A 51 23.67 -16.64 0.15
N GLY A 52 22.64 -16.27 0.92
CA GLY A 52 22.09 -17.10 1.98
C GLY A 52 20.73 -16.59 2.47
N LEU A 53 19.74 -17.48 2.50
CA LEU A 53 18.35 -17.14 2.86
C LEU A 53 18.04 -17.51 4.31
N HIS A 54 17.54 -16.53 5.07
CA HIS A 54 17.03 -16.72 6.43
C HIS A 54 15.57 -16.27 6.50
N TYR A 55 14.65 -17.21 6.73
CA TYR A 55 13.22 -16.91 6.76
C TYR A 55 12.79 -16.29 8.09
N GLN A 56 11.88 -15.30 8.02
CA GLN A 56 11.29 -14.64 9.18
C GLN A 56 9.91 -15.21 9.51
N VAL A 57 9.54 -15.18 10.80
CA VAL A 57 8.22 -15.60 11.27
C VAL A 57 7.15 -14.57 10.85
N ARG A 58 6.04 -15.07 10.29
CA ARG A 58 4.91 -14.22 9.89
C ARG A 58 3.81 -14.25 10.97
N PRO A 59 3.11 -13.14 11.24
CA PRO A 59 3.30 -11.80 10.66
C PRO A 59 4.46 -11.03 11.31
N ILE A 60 5.12 -10.19 10.51
CA ILE A 60 6.13 -9.23 11.02
C ILE A 60 5.42 -8.14 11.83
N ARG A 61 5.96 -7.81 13.01
CA ARG A 61 5.34 -6.86 13.96
C ARG A 61 5.97 -5.47 13.94
N TYR A 62 7.15 -5.32 13.35
CA TYR A 62 7.92 -4.08 13.38
C TYR A 62 8.38 -3.69 11.98
N VAL A 63 8.33 -2.39 11.68
CA VAL A 63 8.89 -1.79 10.48
C VAL A 63 9.89 -0.73 10.94
N VAL A 64 11.12 -0.80 10.43
CA VAL A 64 12.18 0.17 10.75
C VAL A 64 12.45 1.00 9.51
N ILE A 65 12.39 2.33 9.64
CA ILE A 65 12.57 3.27 8.54
C ILE A 65 14.00 3.80 8.55
N HIS A 66 14.65 3.74 7.39
CA HIS A 66 16.01 4.22 7.18
C HIS A 66 16.10 5.10 5.94
N HIS A 67 17.12 5.95 5.90
CA HIS A 67 17.61 6.59 4.69
C HIS A 67 18.94 5.95 4.27
N THR A 68 19.27 6.00 2.99
CA THR A 68 20.46 5.33 2.44
C THR A 68 21.74 6.15 2.56
N VAL A 69 21.64 7.45 2.85
CA VAL A 69 22.77 8.41 2.83
C VAL A 69 23.46 8.47 1.45
N THR A 70 22.83 7.94 0.40
CA THR A 70 23.27 8.07 -0.99
C THR A 70 22.62 9.28 -1.64
N GLY A 71 23.02 9.61 -2.87
CA GLY A 71 22.22 10.50 -3.72
C GLY A 71 20.82 9.93 -3.95
N GLU A 72 19.84 10.82 -4.11
CA GLU A 72 18.49 10.45 -4.54
C GLU A 72 18.46 9.93 -5.98
N CYS A 73 17.44 9.15 -6.31
CA CYS A 73 17.22 8.64 -7.66
C CYS A 73 15.75 8.78 -8.07
N SER A 74 15.52 8.93 -9.37
CA SER A 74 14.20 8.92 -9.97
C SER A 74 14.26 8.15 -11.28
N GLY A 75 13.34 7.19 -11.44
CA GLY A 75 13.27 6.28 -12.57
C GLY A 75 14.17 5.05 -12.41
N LEU A 76 13.72 3.96 -13.06
CA LEU A 76 14.33 2.63 -12.93
C LEU A 76 15.83 2.63 -13.24
N VAL A 77 16.29 3.32 -14.28
CA VAL A 77 17.70 3.27 -14.71
C VAL A 77 18.63 3.82 -13.63
N LYS A 78 18.34 5.01 -13.11
CA LYS A 78 19.17 5.65 -12.07
C LYS A 78 19.10 4.90 -10.75
N CYS A 79 17.89 4.47 -10.35
CA CYS A 79 17.74 3.72 -9.11
C CYS A 79 18.39 2.33 -9.19
N ALA A 80 18.30 1.65 -10.33
CA ALA A 80 18.96 0.35 -10.55
C ALA A 80 20.48 0.45 -10.38
N GLU A 81 21.12 1.49 -10.91
CA GLU A 81 22.57 1.72 -10.76
C GLU A 81 22.97 1.86 -9.27
N ILE A 82 22.24 2.70 -8.52
CA ILE A 82 22.50 2.86 -7.07
C ILE A 82 22.27 1.55 -6.33
N LEU A 83 21.18 0.84 -6.61
CA LEU A 83 20.83 -0.42 -5.96
C LEU A 83 21.87 -1.52 -6.23
N GLN A 84 22.36 -1.63 -7.46
CA GLN A 84 23.40 -2.60 -7.83
C GLN A 84 24.72 -2.31 -7.11
N ASN A 85 25.15 -1.05 -7.06
CA ASN A 85 26.37 -0.65 -6.36
C ASN A 85 26.25 -0.85 -4.84
N MET A 86 25.10 -0.50 -4.26
CA MET A 86 24.83 -0.71 -2.84
C MET A 86 24.79 -2.20 -2.49
N GLN A 87 24.16 -3.03 -3.33
CA GLN A 87 24.17 -4.47 -3.13
C GLN A 87 25.59 -5.03 -3.21
N ALA A 88 26.40 -4.59 -4.19
CA ALA A 88 27.78 -5.02 -4.31
C ALA A 88 28.60 -4.63 -3.08
N TYR A 89 28.43 -3.42 -2.56
CA TYR A 89 29.07 -2.96 -1.32
C TYR A 89 28.65 -3.83 -0.12
N HIS A 90 27.34 -4.04 0.06
CA HIS A 90 26.84 -4.87 1.16
C HIS A 90 27.34 -6.33 1.09
N GLN A 91 27.38 -6.93 -0.11
CA GLN A 91 27.80 -8.33 -0.26
C GLN A 91 29.32 -8.51 -0.22
N ASN A 92 30.08 -7.63 -0.86
CA ASN A 92 31.52 -7.83 -1.03
C ASN A 92 32.35 -7.17 0.07
N ASP A 93 31.90 -6.04 0.62
CA ASP A 93 32.68 -5.24 1.56
C ASP A 93 32.15 -5.35 3.01
N LEU A 94 30.86 -5.64 3.21
CA LEU A 94 30.24 -5.81 4.52
C LEU A 94 29.88 -7.26 4.88
N ASP A 95 30.18 -8.21 3.98
CA ASP A 95 29.90 -9.65 4.15
C ASP A 95 28.42 -9.98 4.42
N TYR A 96 27.49 -9.17 3.91
CA TYR A 96 26.06 -9.47 4.00
C TYR A 96 25.63 -10.44 2.89
N ASN A 97 24.60 -11.24 3.17
CA ASN A 97 24.06 -12.15 2.16
C ASN A 97 23.35 -11.42 0.99
N ASP A 98 22.83 -10.23 1.22
CA ASP A 98 22.14 -9.41 0.23
C ASP A 98 22.19 -7.92 0.64
N ILE A 99 21.55 -7.04 -0.13
CA ILE A 99 21.29 -5.66 0.27
C ILE A 99 20.56 -5.65 1.63
N SER A 100 21.01 -4.79 2.55
CA SER A 100 20.59 -4.83 3.96
C SER A 100 19.11 -4.49 4.21
N TYR A 101 18.44 -3.85 3.26
CA TYR A 101 17.06 -3.40 3.39
C TYR A 101 16.11 -4.37 2.71
N ASN A 102 14.95 -4.63 3.34
CA ASN A 102 13.90 -5.46 2.74
C ASN A 102 13.22 -4.78 1.55
N PHE A 103 13.14 -3.45 1.58
CA PHE A 103 12.57 -2.61 0.52
C PHE A 103 13.28 -1.26 0.49
N LEU A 104 13.41 -0.68 -0.69
CA LEU A 104 13.90 0.69 -0.91
C LEU A 104 12.87 1.48 -1.74
N ILE A 105 12.84 2.80 -1.56
CA ILE A 105 11.87 3.67 -2.24
C ILE A 105 12.64 4.82 -2.91
N GLY A 106 12.45 4.98 -4.22
CA GLY A 106 13.01 6.10 -4.98
C GLY A 106 12.16 7.37 -4.86
N SER A 107 12.71 8.51 -5.30
CA SER A 107 11.97 9.79 -5.33
C SER A 107 10.80 9.77 -6.34
N ASP A 108 10.75 8.76 -7.21
CA ASP A 108 9.62 8.44 -8.11
C ASP A 108 8.48 7.68 -7.41
N GLY A 109 8.64 7.33 -6.12
CA GLY A 109 7.65 6.58 -5.33
C GLY A 109 7.58 5.09 -5.68
N ILE A 110 8.51 4.58 -6.49
CA ILE A 110 8.58 3.15 -6.82
C ILE A 110 9.24 2.40 -5.67
N VAL A 111 8.63 1.27 -5.29
CA VAL A 111 9.18 0.35 -4.28
C VAL A 111 10.05 -0.69 -4.98
N TYR A 112 11.29 -0.83 -4.55
CA TYR A 112 12.28 -1.79 -5.02
C TYR A 112 12.48 -2.88 -3.96
N GLU A 113 12.50 -4.14 -4.40
CA GLU A 113 12.87 -5.31 -3.59
C GLU A 113 14.38 -5.42 -3.42
#